data_AF-A0A1X7JMI3-F1
#
_entry.id   AF-A0A1X7JMI3-F1
#
_cell.length_a   1.000
_cell.length_b   1.000
_cell.length_c   1.000
_cell.angle_alpha   90.00
_cell.angle_beta   90.00
_cell.angle_gamma   90.00
#
_symmetry.space_group_name_H-M   'P 1'
#
loop_
_entity.id
_entity.type
_entity.pdbx_description
1 polymer ?
#
loop_
_entity_poly.entity_id
_entity_poly.type
_entity_poly.pdbx_seq_one_letter_code
_entity_poly.pdbx_strand_id
1 'polypeptide(L)'
;MDLSGLHRLCIMDKRGDYVMDRETALKELASLGGDRSLDQILDRMRKWCLSMGIRKDGDSFSFQDSHEGVLFNGSATRFKDELSVLLVIPGKARQRYRIPALWSDFRWSVCYQEPLLAEWRGYPSGERWWGLAGRDCCDEREARERFRWLSSRRQINRVRLVHDGKVVEEYIATRAGR
;
A
#
# COMPACT_ATOMS: atom_id res chain seq x y z
N MET A 1 6.48 -12.14 -9.38
CA MET A 1 5.39 -12.77 -8.58
C MET A 1 4.73 -13.76 -9.50
N ASP A 2 4.39 -14.96 -9.03
CA ASP A 2 3.58 -15.87 -9.83
C ASP A 2 2.11 -15.41 -9.79
N LEU A 3 1.76 -14.45 -10.65
CA LEU A 3 0.40 -13.92 -10.80
C LEU A 3 -0.59 -15.02 -11.22
N SER A 4 -0.09 -16.17 -11.67
CA SER A 4 -0.91 -17.32 -12.03
C SER A 4 -1.70 -17.89 -10.87
N GLY A 5 -1.33 -17.67 -9.60
CA GLY A 5 -2.10 -18.15 -8.46
C GLY A 5 -3.36 -17.34 -8.14
N LEU A 6 -3.48 -16.10 -8.63
CA LEU A 6 -4.58 -15.19 -8.28
C LEU A 6 -5.96 -15.74 -8.67
N HIS A 7 -6.06 -16.43 -9.80
CA HIS A 7 -7.34 -17.00 -10.25
C HIS A 7 -7.91 -18.07 -9.32
N ARG A 8 -7.07 -18.69 -8.47
CA ARG A 8 -7.50 -19.70 -7.49
C ARG A 8 -7.99 -19.07 -6.19
N LEU A 9 -7.46 -17.89 -5.85
CA LEU A 9 -7.76 -17.21 -4.60
C LEU A 9 -8.85 -16.14 -4.75
N CYS A 10 -9.22 -15.81 -5.99
CA CYS A 10 -10.25 -14.84 -6.28
C CYS A 10 -11.50 -15.50 -6.85
N ILE A 11 -12.66 -15.09 -6.34
CA ILE A 11 -13.97 -15.48 -6.85
C ILE A 11 -14.43 -14.50 -7.93
N MET A 12 -15.21 -14.98 -8.90
CA MET A 12 -15.82 -14.12 -9.91
C MET A 12 -16.94 -13.28 -9.26
N ASP A 13 -16.80 -11.96 -9.32
CA ASP A 13 -17.81 -11.00 -8.85
C ASP A 13 -18.74 -10.61 -10.01
N LYS A 14 -18.15 -10.25 -11.15
CA LYS A 14 -18.86 -9.97 -12.41
C LYS A 14 -18.09 -10.58 -13.57
N ARG A 15 -18.68 -10.62 -14.76
CA ARG A 15 -17.99 -11.14 -15.94
C ARG A 15 -16.67 -10.40 -16.18
N GLY A 16 -15.55 -11.09 -16.00
CA GLY A 16 -14.21 -10.52 -16.15
C GLY A 16 -13.70 -9.77 -14.92
N ASP A 17 -14.46 -9.68 -13.83
CA ASP A 17 -14.07 -9.07 -12.56
C ASP A 17 -14.04 -10.13 -11.46
N TYR A 18 -12.91 -10.21 -10.78
CA TYR A 18 -12.64 -11.18 -9.72
C TYR A 18 -12.23 -10.43 -8.45
N VAL A 19 -12.64 -10.93 -7.29
CA VAL A 19 -12.31 -10.35 -6.00
C VAL A 19 -11.72 -11.42 -5.08
N MET A 20 -10.65 -11.07 -4.37
CA MET A 20 -10.11 -11.90 -3.31
C MET A 20 -10.95 -11.70 -2.04
N ASP A 21 -11.94 -12.56 -1.86
CA ASP A 21 -12.62 -12.68 -0.58
C ASP A 21 -11.74 -13.47 0.41
N ARG A 22 -11.54 -12.94 1.61
CA ARG A 22 -10.58 -13.52 2.58
C ARG A 22 -11.03 -14.88 3.09
N GLU A 23 -12.31 -15.04 3.41
CA GLU A 23 -12.83 -16.32 3.90
C GLU A 23 -12.70 -17.41 2.85
N THR A 24 -13.01 -17.07 1.61
CA THR A 24 -12.90 -18.00 0.48
C THR A 24 -11.43 -18.32 0.17
N ALA A 25 -10.55 -17.31 0.12
CA ALA A 25 -9.13 -17.53 -0.11
C ALA A 25 -8.48 -18.42 0.98
N LEU A 26 -8.90 -18.28 2.24
CA LEU A 26 -8.44 -19.15 3.33
C LEU A 26 -8.90 -20.60 3.15
N LYS A 27 -10.16 -20.83 2.73
CA LYS A 27 -10.68 -22.17 2.44
C LYS A 27 -9.94 -22.83 1.27
N GLU A 28 -9.67 -22.08 0.21
CA GLU A 28 -8.89 -22.55 -0.94
C GLU A 28 -7.44 -22.83 -0.58
N LEU A 29 -6.80 -22.01 0.25
CA LEU A 29 -5.44 -22.30 0.72
C LEU A 29 -5.38 -23.58 1.57
N ALA A 30 -6.38 -23.82 2.41
CA ALA A 30 -6.48 -25.03 3.20
C ALA A 30 -6.68 -26.28 2.31
N SER A 31 -7.38 -26.18 1.18
CA SER A 31 -7.59 -27.28 0.24
C SER A 31 -6.35 -27.63 -0.59
N LEU A 32 -5.46 -26.65 -0.83
CA LEU A 32 -4.24 -26.81 -1.63
C LEU A 32 -3.08 -27.50 -0.89
N GLY A 33 -3.22 -27.81 0.41
CA GLY A 33 -2.29 -28.64 1.17
C GLY A 33 -0.87 -28.07 1.33
N GLY A 34 -0.70 -26.75 1.28
CA GLY A 34 0.60 -26.08 1.41
C GLY A 34 0.74 -25.21 2.67
N ASP A 35 1.96 -25.02 3.15
CA ASP A 35 2.30 -24.22 4.35
C ASP A 35 2.18 -22.69 4.18
N ARG A 36 1.66 -22.19 3.06
CA ARG A 36 1.62 -20.74 2.80
C ARG A 36 0.38 -20.13 3.43
N SER A 37 0.57 -19.23 4.39
CA SER A 37 -0.53 -18.44 4.94
C SER A 37 -0.98 -17.34 3.97
N LEU A 38 -2.25 -16.95 4.06
CA LEU A 38 -2.79 -15.82 3.29
C LEU A 38 -2.00 -14.54 3.54
N ASP A 39 -1.60 -14.29 4.78
CA ASP A 39 -0.81 -13.12 5.16
C ASP A 39 0.54 -13.07 4.44
N GLN A 40 1.22 -14.21 4.29
CA GLN A 40 2.48 -14.28 3.53
C GLN A 40 2.26 -13.98 2.04
N ILE A 41 1.13 -14.40 1.48
CA ILE A 41 0.78 -14.09 0.08
C ILE A 41 0.52 -12.59 -0.09
N LEU A 42 -0.28 -12.01 0.81
CA LEU A 42 -0.58 -10.58 0.81
C LEU A 42 0.69 -9.74 1.01
N ASP A 43 1.58 -10.12 1.93
CA ASP A 43 2.87 -9.45 2.13
C ASP A 43 3.77 -9.52 0.88
N ARG A 44 3.84 -10.68 0.22
CA ARG A 44 4.57 -10.82 -1.05
C ARG A 44 3.96 -9.95 -2.15
N MET A 45 2.63 -9.85 -2.21
CA MET A 45 1.94 -8.95 -3.14
C MET A 45 2.30 -7.50 -2.89
N ARG A 46 2.28 -7.11 -1.63
CA ARG A 46 2.65 -5.77 -1.20
C ARG A 46 4.10 -5.42 -1.56
N LYS A 47 5.05 -6.30 -1.23
CA LYS A 47 6.47 -6.11 -1.56
C LYS A 47 6.71 -5.99 -3.06
N TRP A 48 6.01 -6.79 -3.87
CA TRP A 48 6.06 -6.67 -5.32
C TRP A 48 5.55 -5.30 -5.80
N CYS A 49 4.39 -4.86 -5.33
CA CYS A 49 3.86 -3.52 -5.64
C CYS A 49 4.85 -2.41 -5.29
N LEU A 50 5.42 -2.44 -4.09
CA LEU A 50 6.41 -1.47 -3.63
C LEU A 50 7.68 -1.47 -4.51
N SER A 51 8.13 -2.65 -4.96
CA SER A 51 9.28 -2.80 -5.86
C SER A 51 9.03 -2.22 -7.25
N MET A 52 7.78 -2.19 -7.70
CA MET A 52 7.36 -1.60 -8.97
C MET A 52 6.98 -0.12 -8.84
N GLY A 53 7.16 0.48 -7.66
CA GLY A 53 6.85 1.88 -7.40
C GLY A 53 5.40 2.17 -7.05
N ILE A 54 4.54 1.16 -6.89
CA ILE A 54 3.15 1.34 -6.46
C ILE A 54 3.13 1.57 -4.95
N ARG A 55 3.11 2.83 -4.53
CA ARG A 55 3.21 3.23 -3.12
C ARG A 55 2.02 4.02 -2.65
N LYS A 56 1.43 4.86 -3.49
CA LYS A 56 0.37 5.81 -3.15
C LYS A 56 -0.93 5.44 -3.85
N ASP A 57 -2.03 5.97 -3.35
CA ASP A 57 -3.31 5.91 -4.07
C ASP A 57 -3.17 6.50 -5.47
N GLY A 58 -3.62 5.75 -6.47
CA GLY A 58 -3.50 6.10 -7.89
C GLY A 58 -2.20 5.67 -8.57
N ASP A 59 -1.18 5.23 -7.82
CA ASP A 59 0.04 4.72 -8.44
C ASP A 59 -0.29 3.45 -9.25
N SER A 60 0.32 3.34 -10.43
CA SER A 60 0.13 2.21 -11.32
C SER A 60 1.42 1.78 -12.00
N PHE A 61 1.48 0.50 -12.35
CA PHE A 61 2.59 -0.08 -13.09
C PHE A 61 2.04 -1.03 -14.15
N SER A 62 2.54 -0.90 -15.39
CA SER A 62 2.22 -1.80 -16.50
C SER A 62 3.35 -2.80 -16.69
N PHE A 63 3.00 -4.05 -16.97
CA PHE A 63 3.95 -5.14 -17.13
C PHE A 63 3.52 -6.10 -18.25
N GLN A 64 4.48 -6.89 -18.72
CA GLN A 64 4.27 -7.99 -19.65
C GLN A 64 4.87 -9.24 -19.02
N ASP A 65 4.16 -10.36 -19.12
CA ASP A 65 4.60 -11.62 -18.54
C ASP A 65 4.05 -12.81 -19.35
N SER A 66 4.44 -14.02 -18.97
CA SER A 66 3.98 -15.26 -19.59
C SER A 66 3.65 -16.31 -18.53
N HIS A 67 2.59 -17.08 -18.76
CA HIS A 67 2.26 -18.23 -17.91
C HIS A 67 1.85 -19.40 -18.80
N GLU A 68 2.46 -20.58 -18.55
CA GLU A 68 2.24 -21.79 -19.36
C GLU A 68 2.40 -21.54 -20.88
N GLY A 69 3.35 -20.67 -21.26
CA GLY A 69 3.60 -20.30 -22.65
C GLY A 69 2.63 -19.28 -23.24
N VAL A 70 1.62 -18.83 -22.48
CA VAL A 70 0.68 -17.78 -22.90
C VAL A 70 1.20 -16.42 -22.45
N LEU A 71 1.54 -15.56 -23.41
CA LEU A 71 1.90 -14.16 -23.16
C LEU A 71 0.69 -13.35 -22.74
N PHE A 72 0.86 -12.43 -21.80
CA PHE A 72 -0.17 -11.49 -21.40
C PHE A 72 0.42 -10.14 -21.00
N ASN A 73 -0.39 -9.10 -21.18
CA ASN A 73 -0.11 -7.77 -20.66
C ASN A 73 -0.91 -7.58 -19.38
N GLY A 74 -0.39 -6.81 -18.44
CA GLY A 74 -1.13 -6.44 -17.26
C GLY A 74 -0.81 -5.05 -16.75
N SER A 75 -1.68 -4.56 -15.87
CA SER A 75 -1.41 -3.39 -15.05
C SER A 75 -1.82 -3.66 -13.62
N ALA A 76 -1.07 -3.11 -12.68
CA ALA A 76 -1.39 -3.12 -11.26
C ALA A 76 -1.56 -1.68 -10.80
N THR A 77 -2.67 -1.38 -10.13
CA THR A 77 -3.01 -0.04 -9.64
C THR A 77 -3.45 -0.13 -8.18
N ARG A 78 -2.91 0.75 -7.34
CA ARG A 78 -3.39 0.90 -5.97
C ARG A 78 -4.58 1.86 -5.94
N PHE A 79 -5.70 1.43 -5.36
CA PHE A 79 -6.86 2.26 -5.06
C PHE A 79 -7.11 2.24 -3.55
N LYS A 80 -6.72 3.30 -2.85
CA LYS A 80 -6.76 3.40 -1.38
C LYS A 80 -6.09 2.20 -0.70
N ASP A 81 -6.88 1.28 -0.17
CA ASP A 81 -6.46 0.05 0.50
C ASP A 81 -6.56 -1.20 -0.38
N GLU A 82 -7.11 -1.08 -1.58
CA GLU A 82 -7.24 -2.14 -2.58
C GLU A 82 -6.06 -2.13 -3.57
N LEU A 83 -5.67 -3.31 -4.03
CA LEU A 83 -4.89 -3.49 -5.26
C LEU A 83 -5.80 -4.01 -6.37
N SER A 84 -5.79 -3.34 -7.51
CA SER A 84 -6.47 -3.79 -8.73
C SER A 84 -5.42 -4.22 -9.76
N VAL A 85 -5.46 -5.49 -10.17
CA VAL A 85 -4.61 -6.06 -11.23
C VAL A 85 -5.48 -6.34 -12.45
N LEU A 86 -5.25 -5.64 -13.55
CA LEU A 86 -5.88 -5.92 -14.84
C LEU A 86 -4.95 -6.79 -15.68
N LEU A 87 -5.45 -7.90 -16.21
CA LEU A 87 -4.77 -8.78 -17.15
C LEU A 87 -5.49 -8.77 -18.50
N VAL A 88 -4.70 -8.68 -19.56
CA VAL A 88 -5.12 -8.73 -20.96
C VAL A 88 -4.39 -9.90 -21.61
N ILE A 89 -5.10 -11.00 -21.76
CA ILE A 89 -4.60 -12.23 -22.38
C ILE A 89 -5.15 -12.29 -23.82
N PRO A 90 -4.30 -12.42 -24.85
CA PRO A 90 -4.75 -12.55 -26.24
C PRO A 90 -5.76 -13.68 -26.41
N GLY A 91 -6.86 -13.42 -27.14
CA GLY A 91 -7.93 -14.40 -27.36
C GLY A 91 -8.85 -14.65 -26.15
N LYS A 92 -8.57 -14.06 -24.98
CA LYS A 92 -9.48 -14.07 -23.82
C LYS A 92 -10.03 -12.66 -23.56
N ALA A 93 -11.15 -12.61 -22.85
CA ALA A 93 -11.65 -11.34 -22.32
C ALA A 93 -10.68 -10.77 -21.28
N ARG A 94 -10.70 -9.45 -21.09
CA ARG A 94 -9.95 -8.78 -20.03
C ARG A 94 -10.40 -9.32 -18.66
N GLN A 95 -9.45 -9.49 -17.75
CA GLN A 95 -9.69 -10.01 -16.41
C GLN A 95 -9.12 -9.03 -15.40
N ARG A 96 -9.94 -8.52 -14.49
CA ARG A 96 -9.51 -7.66 -13.39
C ARG A 96 -9.62 -8.43 -12.08
N TYR A 97 -8.54 -8.44 -11.31
CA TYR A 97 -8.46 -9.02 -9.98
C TYR A 97 -8.36 -7.89 -8.96
N ARG A 98 -9.30 -7.85 -8.01
CA ARG A 98 -9.33 -6.90 -6.90
C ARG A 98 -8.90 -7.61 -5.63
N ILE A 99 -7.95 -7.02 -4.92
CA ILE A 99 -7.43 -7.52 -3.65
C ILE A 99 -7.72 -6.43 -2.60
N PRO A 100 -8.92 -6.43 -1.99
CA PRO A 100 -9.32 -5.44 -1.01
C PRO A 100 -8.44 -5.51 0.24
N ALA A 101 -8.31 -4.37 0.93
CA ALA A 101 -7.60 -4.27 2.21
C ALA A 101 -6.15 -4.81 2.20
N LEU A 102 -5.50 -4.90 1.03
CA LEU A 102 -4.07 -5.24 0.89
C LEU A 102 -3.19 -4.23 1.66
N TRP A 103 -3.60 -2.96 1.67
CA TRP A 103 -2.91 -1.87 2.34
C TRP A 103 -3.64 -1.41 3.60
N SER A 104 -4.44 -2.28 4.22
CA SER A 104 -5.22 -1.94 5.40
C SER A 104 -4.39 -1.55 6.63
N ASP A 105 -3.12 -1.94 6.65
CA ASP A 105 -2.09 -1.55 7.62
C ASP A 105 -1.36 -0.25 7.25
N PHE A 106 -1.53 0.26 6.03
CA PHE A 106 -0.97 1.54 5.59
C PHE A 106 -1.88 2.68 6.02
N ARG A 107 -2.05 2.81 7.34
CA ARG A 107 -2.86 3.85 7.99
C ARG A 107 -2.01 4.85 8.76
N TRP A 108 -0.69 4.67 8.75
CA TRP A 108 0.24 5.51 9.46
C TRP A 108 0.81 6.58 8.55
N SER A 109 0.93 7.80 9.05
CA SER A 109 1.57 8.89 8.35
C SER A 109 2.36 9.75 9.32
N VAL A 110 3.29 10.53 8.79
CA VAL A 110 4.08 11.48 9.57
C VAL A 110 3.93 12.84 8.93
N CYS A 111 3.65 13.85 9.75
CA CYS A 111 3.69 15.23 9.33
C CYS A 111 4.61 16.05 10.24
N TYR A 112 5.17 17.11 9.69
CA TYR A 112 6.06 18.01 10.42
C TYR A 112 5.63 19.46 10.16
N GLN A 113 5.95 20.33 11.12
CA GLN A 113 5.77 21.75 10.94
C GLN A 113 6.97 22.33 10.20
N GLU A 114 6.72 22.93 9.04
CA GLU A 114 7.74 23.61 8.26
C GLU A 114 8.34 24.79 9.06
N PRO A 115 9.68 24.93 9.13
CA PRO A 115 10.30 25.88 10.06
C PRO A 115 10.01 27.36 9.78
N LEU A 116 9.80 27.72 8.52
CA LEU A 116 9.63 29.11 8.10
C LEU A 116 8.16 29.55 8.06
N LEU A 117 7.29 28.71 7.50
CA LEU A 117 5.88 29.04 7.27
C LEU A 117 4.96 28.58 8.40
N ALA A 118 5.48 27.78 9.35
CA ALA A 118 4.70 27.13 10.39
C ALA A 118 3.53 26.25 9.86
N GLU A 119 3.56 25.91 8.56
CA GLU A 119 2.58 25.03 7.91
C GLU A 119 2.90 23.56 8.19
N TRP A 120 1.86 22.74 8.33
CA TRP A 120 2.03 21.28 8.40
C TRP A 120 2.28 20.70 7.02
N ARG A 121 3.31 19.86 6.90
CA ARG A 121 3.67 19.13 5.67
C ARG A 121 3.65 17.63 5.91
N GLY A 122 3.17 16.86 4.95
CA GLY A 122 3.31 15.41 4.93
C GLY A 122 4.74 14.99 4.59
N TYR A 123 5.22 13.89 5.16
CA TYR A 123 6.52 13.31 4.81
C TYR A 123 6.34 11.89 4.25
N PRO A 124 6.98 11.56 3.10
CA PRO A 124 8.09 12.28 2.46
C PRO A 124 7.69 13.32 1.40
N SER A 125 6.40 13.49 1.07
CA SER A 125 6.00 14.33 -0.08
C SER A 125 6.36 15.81 0.05
N GLY A 126 6.42 16.35 1.27
CA GLY A 126 6.52 17.79 1.52
C GLY A 126 5.26 18.56 1.17
N GLU A 127 4.15 17.88 0.85
CA GLU A 127 2.89 18.53 0.51
C GLU A 127 2.20 19.06 1.75
N ARG A 128 1.38 20.10 1.58
CA ARG A 128 0.59 20.65 2.68
C ARG A 128 -0.33 19.59 3.26
N TRP A 129 -0.26 19.41 4.57
CA TRP A 129 -1.06 18.43 5.31
C TRP A 129 -2.36 19.09 5.76
N TRP A 130 -3.48 18.55 5.28
CA TRP A 130 -4.84 19.08 5.52
C TRP A 130 -5.63 18.30 6.59
N GLY A 131 -4.97 17.41 7.35
CA GLY A 131 -5.67 16.52 8.28
C GLY A 131 -6.30 15.29 7.62
N LEU A 132 -6.15 15.12 6.30
CA LEU A 132 -6.71 14.00 5.56
C LEU A 132 -5.65 12.94 5.27
N ALA A 133 -6.03 11.67 5.49
CA ALA A 133 -5.22 10.51 5.18
C ALA A 133 -5.16 10.26 3.65
N GLY A 134 -4.05 9.71 3.16
CA GLY A 134 -4.05 9.06 1.84
C GLY A 134 -2.72 9.10 1.08
N ARG A 135 -2.01 10.23 1.08
CA ARG A 135 -0.87 10.41 0.14
C ARG A 135 0.47 9.87 0.62
N ASP A 136 0.76 9.93 1.91
CA ASP A 136 2.03 9.47 2.49
C ASP A 136 1.84 8.34 3.49
N CYS A 137 0.69 7.66 3.41
CA CYS A 137 0.40 6.54 4.27
C CYS A 137 1.39 5.39 4.07
N CYS A 138 1.86 4.82 5.17
CA CYS A 138 2.82 3.74 5.27
C CYS A 138 2.43 2.82 6.43
N ASP A 139 3.16 1.73 6.60
CA ASP A 139 3.03 0.88 7.77
C ASP A 139 3.57 1.56 9.05
N GLU A 140 3.25 1.00 10.21
CA GLU A 140 3.67 1.54 11.52
C GLU A 140 5.18 1.65 11.64
N ARG A 141 5.91 0.64 11.18
CA ARG A 141 7.37 0.56 11.33
C ARG A 141 8.02 1.71 10.58
N GLU A 142 7.66 1.89 9.31
CA GLU A 142 8.16 2.97 8.47
C GLU A 142 7.75 4.34 9.04
N ALA A 143 6.51 4.50 9.51
CA ALA A 143 6.07 5.75 10.13
C ALA A 143 6.89 6.10 11.39
N ARG A 144 7.16 5.12 12.26
CA ARG A 144 8.00 5.32 13.45
C ARG A 144 9.46 5.61 13.10
N GLU A 145 10.00 5.01 12.06
CA GLU A 145 11.33 5.33 11.52
C GLU A 145 11.39 6.78 11.02
N ARG A 146 10.41 7.18 10.19
CA ARG A 146 10.27 8.55 9.67
C ARG A 146 10.09 9.58 10.79
N PHE A 147 9.25 9.28 11.78
CA PHE A 147 9.01 10.14 12.93
C PHE A 147 10.28 10.38 13.76
N ARG A 148 11.01 9.31 14.09
CA ARG A 148 12.30 9.42 14.80
C ARG A 148 13.32 10.22 14.00
N TRP A 149 13.41 9.96 12.70
CA TRP A 149 14.31 10.68 11.81
C TRP A 149 13.99 12.18 11.77
N LEU A 150 12.72 12.55 11.59
CA LEU A 150 12.30 13.97 11.59
C LEU A 150 12.52 14.63 12.95
N SER A 151 12.20 13.94 14.04
CA SER A 151 12.36 14.46 15.42
C SER A 151 13.82 14.72 15.79
N SER A 152 14.77 14.02 15.14
CA SER A 152 16.21 14.28 15.31
C SER A 152 16.71 15.53 14.57
N ARG A 153 15.90 16.15 13.71
CA ARG A 153 16.33 17.30 12.89
C ARG A 153 16.22 18.59 13.67
N ARG A 154 17.36 19.29 13.81
CA ARG A 154 17.46 20.57 14.51
C ARG A 154 16.55 21.66 13.93
N GLN A 155 16.28 21.65 12.62
CA GLN A 155 15.40 22.64 12.01
C GLN A 155 13.92 22.38 12.28
N ILE A 156 13.54 21.13 12.59
CA ILE A 156 12.14 20.73 12.70
C ILE A 156 11.69 20.89 14.15
N ASN A 157 10.82 21.87 14.38
CA ASN A 157 10.35 22.19 15.72
C ASN A 157 9.19 21.30 16.19
N ARG A 158 8.41 20.73 15.27
CA ARG A 158 7.28 19.87 15.61
C ARG A 158 7.11 18.76 14.59
N VAL A 159 6.81 17.56 15.09
CA VAL A 159 6.52 16.37 14.28
C VAL A 159 5.34 15.64 14.91
N ARG A 160 4.44 15.11 14.09
CA ARG A 160 3.31 14.28 14.53
C ARG A 160 3.38 12.94 13.85
N LEU A 161 3.25 11.89 14.66
CA LEU A 161 2.90 10.56 14.20
C LEU A 161 1.38 10.47 14.20
N VAL A 162 0.81 10.08 13.06
CA VAL A 162 -0.63 10.04 12.83
C VAL A 162 -1.03 8.64 12.43
N HIS A 163 -2.02 8.08 13.10
CA HIS A 163 -2.65 6.81 12.76
C HIS A 163 -4.14 7.04 12.48
N ASP A 164 -4.58 6.66 11.29
CA ASP A 164 -5.98 6.77 10.86
C ASP A 164 -6.54 8.21 11.02
N GLY A 165 -5.72 9.20 10.63
CA GLY A 165 -6.03 10.62 10.74
C GLY A 165 -5.92 11.22 12.16
N LYS A 166 -5.66 10.41 13.19
CA LYS A 166 -5.52 10.87 14.58
C LYS A 166 -4.05 10.98 14.98
N VAL A 167 -3.69 12.08 15.63
CA VAL A 167 -2.34 12.24 16.21
C VAL A 167 -2.22 11.26 17.39
N VAL A 168 -1.24 10.37 17.31
CA VAL A 168 -0.95 9.39 18.37
C VAL A 168 0.31 9.74 19.15
N GLU A 169 1.22 10.52 18.54
CA GLU A 169 2.44 11.00 19.18
C GLU A 169 2.82 12.36 18.58
N GLU A 170 3.30 13.28 19.40
CA GLU A 170 3.78 14.58 18.96
C GLU A 170 5.12 14.91 19.62
N TYR A 171 6.12 15.19 18.79
CA TYR A 171 7.39 15.77 19.21
C TYR A 171 7.30 17.29 19.10
N ILE A 172 7.76 17.98 20.13
CA ILE A 172 7.93 19.43 20.16
C ILE A 172 9.36 19.70 20.64
N ALA A 173 10.17 20.34 19.79
CA ALA A 173 11.51 20.75 20.16
C ALA A 173 11.44 21.76 21.31
N THR A 174 11.94 21.38 22.48
CA THR A 174 12.19 22.33 23.55
C THR A 174 13.37 23.20 23.12
N ARG A 175 13.09 24.48 22.84
CA ARG A 175 14.17 25.47 22.73
C ARG A 175 14.79 25.60 24.12
N ALA A 176 15.85 24.82 24.39
CA ALA A 176 16.77 25.14 25.46
C ALA A 176 17.33 26.54 25.14
N GLY A 177 16.99 27.50 26.00
CA GLY A 177 17.38 28.90 25.86
C GLY A 177 18.88 29.02 25.59
N ARG A 178 19.20 29.84 24.60
CA ARG A 178 20.50 30.50 24.49
C ARG A 178 20.26 31.98 24.55
#